data_AF-A0A937YFX3-F1
#
_entry.id   AF-A0A937YFX3-F1
#
_cell.length_a   1.000
_cell.length_b   1.000
_cell.length_c   1.000
_cell.angle_alpha   90.00
_cell.angle_beta   90.00
_cell.angle_gamma   90.00
#
_symmetry.space_group_name_H-M   'P 1'
#
loop_
_entity.id
_entity.type
_entity.pdbx_description
1 polymer ?
#
loop_
_entity_poly.entity_id
_entity_poly.type
_entity_poly.pdbx_seq_one_letter_code
_entity_poly.pdbx_strand_id
1 'polypeptide(L)'
;MKNVIGVGMSSFFCEPLESTAIAMANSTALCLREALQNQHVSVELLRDRLNRSQRQLAQSVLEFVEMHYTLSKRSDSSFWRDYQAKGLAAHQQAWIERYKHAPSGKRFELSDVKSVFGEFGMFCNLSYAMMFYGYGIKPAARHQALTP
;
A
#
# COMPACT_ATOMS: atom_id res chain seq x y z
N MET A 1 3.49 -23.05 -10.72
CA MET A 1 2.15 -23.67 -10.88
C MET A 1 1.61 -23.39 -12.28
N LYS A 2 0.86 -24.32 -12.88
CA LYS A 2 0.35 -24.18 -14.26
C LYS A 2 -1.18 -24.02 -14.32
N ASN A 3 -1.91 -24.71 -13.45
CA ASN A 3 -3.38 -24.80 -13.45
C ASN A 3 -3.98 -24.67 -12.03
N VAL A 4 -3.21 -24.15 -11.07
CA VAL A 4 -3.63 -24.01 -9.67
C VAL A 4 -3.43 -22.55 -9.27
N ILE A 5 -4.44 -21.99 -8.60
CA ILE A 5 -4.45 -20.61 -8.11
C ILE A 5 -4.83 -20.65 -6.62
N GLY A 6 -3.99 -20.05 -5.79
CA GLY A 6 -4.30 -19.82 -4.38
C GLY A 6 -5.25 -18.64 -4.23
N VAL A 7 -6.23 -18.76 -3.33
CA VAL A 7 -7.20 -17.71 -3.00
C VAL A 7 -7.30 -17.54 -1.48
N GLY A 8 -7.36 -16.29 -1.02
CA GLY A 8 -7.42 -15.97 0.41
C GLY A 8 -6.14 -16.40 1.15
N MET A 9 -6.31 -17.02 2.33
CA MET A 9 -5.19 -17.42 3.20
C MET A 9 -4.22 -18.43 2.56
N SER A 10 -4.65 -19.18 1.53
CA SER A 10 -3.76 -20.07 0.76
C SER A 10 -2.78 -19.32 -0.14
N SER A 11 -2.98 -18.00 -0.34
CA SER A 11 -2.17 -17.14 -1.21
C SER A 11 -1.47 -16.03 -0.43
N PHE A 12 -2.18 -15.40 0.51
CA PHE A 12 -1.67 -14.27 1.28
C PHE A 12 -2.31 -14.20 2.67
N PHE A 13 -1.51 -13.79 3.65
CA PHE A 13 -1.98 -13.47 5.00
C PHE A 13 -1.26 -12.23 5.52
N CYS A 14 -2.01 -11.34 6.16
CA CYS A 14 -1.53 -10.23 6.96
C CYS A 14 -2.51 -10.07 8.13
N GLU A 15 -2.03 -9.56 9.25
CA GLU A 15 -2.88 -9.27 10.39
C GLU A 15 -4.03 -8.30 10.04
N PRO A 16 -5.17 -8.35 10.75
CA PRO A 16 -6.38 -7.66 10.31
C PRO A 16 -6.42 -6.16 10.65
N LEU A 17 -5.26 -5.49 10.77
CA LEU A 17 -5.19 -4.08 11.17
C LEU A 17 -5.99 -3.16 10.20
N GLU A 18 -6.00 -3.49 8.92
CA GLU A 18 -6.65 -2.71 7.85
C GLU A 18 -7.76 -3.48 7.11
N SER A 19 -8.23 -4.60 7.67
CA SER A 19 -9.34 -5.38 7.11
C SER A 19 -9.21 -5.77 5.61
N THR A 20 -8.00 -6.08 5.16
CA THR A 20 -7.67 -6.27 3.73
C THR A 20 -7.92 -7.68 3.19
N ALA A 21 -8.01 -8.70 4.05
CA ALA A 21 -8.03 -10.11 3.66
C ALA A 21 -9.18 -10.47 2.69
N ILE A 22 -10.41 -10.01 2.97
CA ILE A 22 -11.57 -10.27 2.11
C ILE A 22 -11.42 -9.55 0.76
N ALA A 23 -10.94 -8.30 0.77
CA ALA A 23 -10.72 -7.53 -0.44
C ALA A 23 -9.68 -8.19 -1.36
N MET A 24 -8.61 -8.75 -0.79
CA MET A 24 -7.59 -9.49 -1.56
C MET A 24 -8.11 -10.81 -2.14
N ALA A 25 -8.89 -11.57 -1.37
CA ALA A 25 -9.55 -12.76 -1.88
C ALA A 25 -10.49 -12.42 -3.06
N ASN A 26 -11.27 -11.34 -2.92
CA ASN A 26 -12.17 -10.88 -3.99
C ASN A 26 -11.40 -10.39 -5.24
N SER A 27 -10.28 -9.67 -5.05
CA SER A 27 -9.40 -9.27 -6.15
C SER A 27 -8.91 -10.48 -6.95
N THR A 28 -8.46 -11.54 -6.25
CA THR A 28 -8.01 -12.78 -6.89
C THR A 28 -9.15 -13.45 -7.67
N ALA A 29 -10.36 -13.51 -7.10
CA ALA A 29 -11.53 -14.08 -7.76
C ALA A 29 -11.91 -13.32 -9.05
N LEU A 30 -11.84 -11.99 -9.03
CA LEU A 30 -12.09 -11.15 -10.21
C LEU A 30 -11.03 -11.35 -11.30
N CYS A 31 -9.74 -11.41 -10.92
CA CYS A 31 -8.67 -11.71 -11.87
C CYS A 31 -8.82 -13.12 -12.48
N LEU A 32 -9.24 -14.10 -11.68
CA LEU A 32 -9.50 -15.45 -12.16
C LEU A 32 -10.65 -15.46 -13.18
N ARG A 33 -11.75 -14.76 -12.88
CA ARG A 33 -12.87 -14.61 -13.83
C ARG A 33 -12.40 -14.02 -15.16
N GLU A 34 -11.62 -12.94 -15.12
CA GLU A 34 -11.05 -12.31 -16.33
C GLU A 34 -10.15 -13.29 -17.11
N ALA A 35 -9.31 -14.06 -16.40
CA ALA A 35 -8.44 -15.05 -17.03
C ALA A 35 -9.24 -16.17 -17.73
N LEU A 36 -10.33 -16.64 -17.13
CA LEU A 36 -11.19 -17.68 -17.70
C LEU A 36 -12.00 -17.21 -18.91
N GLN A 37 -12.31 -15.92 -18.98
CA GLN A 37 -13.03 -15.32 -20.11
C GLN A 37 -12.11 -15.06 -21.32
N ASN A 38 -10.82 -14.86 -21.10
CA ASN A 38 -9.84 -14.54 -22.15
C ASN A 38 -9.09 -15.78 -22.68
N GLN A 39 -9.83 -16.76 -23.19
CA GLN A 39 -9.28 -18.04 -23.66
C GLN A 39 -8.33 -17.92 -24.87
N HIS A 40 -8.29 -16.76 -25.53
CA HIS A 40 -7.38 -16.48 -26.63
C HIS A 40 -5.98 -15.99 -26.18
N VAL A 41 -5.79 -15.76 -24.88
CA VAL A 41 -4.49 -15.36 -24.31
C VAL A 41 -3.78 -16.58 -23.77
N SER A 42 -2.45 -16.65 -23.92
CA SER A 42 -1.68 -17.76 -23.35
C SER A 42 -1.82 -17.82 -21.83
N VAL A 43 -1.93 -19.03 -21.30
CA VAL A 43 -2.04 -19.29 -19.86
C VAL A 43 -0.83 -18.74 -19.12
N GLU A 44 0.35 -18.81 -19.73
CA GLU A 44 1.59 -18.26 -19.19
C GLU A 44 1.49 -16.74 -19.00
N LEU A 45 0.98 -16.00 -19.98
CA LEU A 45 0.85 -14.55 -19.91
C LEU A 45 -0.18 -14.13 -18.84
N LEU A 46 -1.31 -14.84 -18.79
CA LEU A 46 -2.34 -14.62 -17.77
C LEU A 46 -1.80 -14.89 -16.36
N ARG A 47 -1.12 -16.02 -16.17
CA ARG A 47 -0.48 -16.39 -14.90
C ARG A 47 0.53 -15.33 -14.46
N ASP A 48 1.39 -14.89 -15.37
CA ASP A 48 2.44 -13.93 -15.02
C ASP A 48 1.85 -12.56 -14.70
N ARG A 49 0.78 -12.14 -15.40
CA ARG A 49 0.02 -10.92 -15.09
C ARG A 49 -0.64 -11.01 -13.70
N LEU A 50 -1.33 -12.11 -13.41
CA LEU A 50 -1.99 -12.34 -12.12
C LEU A 50 -0.98 -12.37 -10.97
N ASN A 51 0.12 -13.11 -11.13
CA ASN A 51 1.16 -13.17 -10.10
C ASN A 51 1.81 -11.81 -9.86
N ARG A 52 2.01 -10.98 -10.90
CA ARG A 52 2.51 -9.61 -10.72
C ARG A 52 1.50 -8.73 -9.97
N SER A 53 0.24 -8.73 -10.38
CA SER A 53 -0.79 -7.90 -9.75
C SER A 53 -1.03 -8.28 -8.29
N GLN A 54 -1.10 -9.57 -7.98
CA GLN A 54 -1.31 -10.05 -6.62
C GLN A 54 -0.09 -9.79 -5.71
N ARG A 55 1.15 -9.86 -6.25
CA ARG A 55 2.35 -9.47 -5.48
C ARG A 55 2.36 -7.99 -5.18
N GLN A 56 2.04 -7.15 -6.16
CA GLN A 56 1.94 -5.70 -5.98
C GLN A 56 0.88 -5.33 -4.93
N LEU A 57 -0.29 -5.96 -5.01
CA LEU A 57 -1.36 -5.80 -4.04
C LEU A 57 -0.90 -6.21 -2.64
N ALA A 58 -0.34 -7.42 -2.50
CA ALA A 58 0.17 -7.95 -1.23
C ALA A 58 1.25 -7.06 -0.62
N GLN A 59 2.23 -6.62 -1.42
CA GLN A 59 3.31 -5.75 -0.95
C GLN A 59 2.75 -4.41 -0.46
N SER A 60 1.80 -3.81 -1.19
CA SER A 60 1.17 -2.57 -0.75
C SER A 60 0.44 -2.70 0.59
N VAL A 61 -0.13 -3.88 0.88
CA VAL A 61 -0.78 -4.17 2.17
C VAL A 61 0.23 -4.34 3.28
N LEU A 62 1.26 -5.17 3.06
CA LEU A 62 2.29 -5.43 4.06
C LEU A 62 3.01 -4.14 4.46
N GLU A 63 3.40 -3.32 3.49
CA GLU A 63 4.09 -2.06 3.79
C GLU A 63 3.19 -1.07 4.52
N PHE A 64 1.91 -0.95 4.15
CA PHE A 64 0.98 -0.04 4.82
C PHE A 64 0.73 -0.44 6.28
N VAL A 65 0.57 -1.73 6.55
CA VAL A 65 0.43 -2.26 7.93
C VAL A 65 1.73 -2.06 8.71
N GLU A 66 2.89 -2.36 8.11
CA GLU A 66 4.18 -2.16 8.76
C GLU A 66 4.45 -0.69 9.14
N MET A 67 4.01 0.27 8.31
CA MET A 67 4.16 1.69 8.62
C MET A 67 3.46 2.09 9.92
N HIS A 68 2.34 1.45 10.30
CA HIS A 68 1.69 1.71 11.58
C HIS A 68 2.60 1.40 12.78
N TYR A 69 3.41 0.36 12.66
CA TYR A 69 4.38 0.01 13.70
C TYR A 69 5.58 0.93 13.68
N THR A 70 6.11 1.19 12.49
CA THR A 70 7.34 1.97 12.29
C THR A 70 7.16 3.45 12.66
N LEU A 71 5.96 4.01 12.42
CA LEU A 71 5.63 5.40 12.76
C LEU A 71 5.24 5.59 14.24
N SER A 72 5.09 4.51 15.00
CA SER A 72 4.72 4.57 16.40
C SER A 72 5.82 5.23 17.25
N LYS A 73 5.42 6.10 18.18
CA LYS A 73 6.31 6.70 19.17
C LYS A 73 6.55 5.82 20.40
N ARG A 74 5.90 4.65 20.46
CA ARG A 74 6.06 3.70 21.56
C ARG A 74 7.47 3.13 21.58
N SER A 75 8.01 2.94 22.77
CA SER A 75 9.35 2.36 23.00
C SER A 75 9.39 1.49 24.26
N ASP A 76 8.20 1.19 24.81
CA ASP A 76 7.99 0.53 26.09
C ASP A 76 8.34 -0.97 26.10
N SER A 77 8.47 -1.59 24.93
CA SER A 77 8.85 -3.01 24.78
C SER A 77 9.95 -3.19 23.73
N SER A 78 10.60 -4.37 23.74
CA SER A 78 11.56 -4.73 22.69
C SER A 78 10.91 -4.65 21.30
N PHE A 79 9.70 -5.20 21.17
CA PHE A 79 8.90 -5.14 19.95
C PHE A 79 8.82 -3.72 19.37
N TRP A 80 8.46 -2.72 20.17
CA TRP A 80 8.36 -1.34 19.67
C TRP A 80 9.71 -0.72 19.34
N ARG A 81 10.75 -1.03 20.13
CA ARG A 81 12.12 -0.56 19.85
C ARG A 81 12.69 -1.17 18.57
N ASP A 82 12.37 -2.42 18.27
CA ASP A 82 12.82 -3.11 17.05
C ASP A 82 12.22 -2.46 15.80
N TYR A 83 10.92 -2.12 15.82
CA TYR A 83 10.29 -1.39 14.71
C TYR A 83 10.79 0.05 14.57
N GLN A 84 11.07 0.74 15.68
CA GLN A 84 11.72 2.06 15.62
C GLN A 84 13.12 1.99 15.03
N ALA A 85 13.92 0.99 15.41
CA ALA A 85 15.26 0.78 14.89
C ALA A 85 15.28 0.37 13.42
N LYS A 86 14.28 -0.40 12.96
CA LYS A 86 14.10 -0.76 11.55
C LYS A 86 13.96 0.49 10.66
N GLY A 87 13.18 1.47 11.12
CA GLY A 87 12.95 2.72 10.41
C GLY A 87 12.19 2.55 9.10
N LEU A 88 12.00 3.66 8.39
CA LEU A 88 11.24 3.73 7.15
C LEU A 88 12.11 3.42 5.93
N ALA A 89 11.53 2.76 4.93
CA ALA A 89 12.16 2.60 3.62
C ALA A 89 12.33 3.96 2.91
N ALA A 90 13.27 4.04 1.97
CA ALA A 90 13.64 5.29 1.30
C ALA A 90 12.44 5.98 0.61
N HIS A 91 11.55 5.22 -0.05
CA HIS A 91 10.35 5.78 -0.68
C HIS A 91 9.34 6.30 0.35
N GLN A 92 9.19 5.62 1.49
CA GLN A 92 8.30 6.06 2.58
C GLN A 92 8.79 7.38 3.19
N GLN A 93 10.10 7.53 3.38
CA GLN A 93 10.71 8.80 3.80
C GLN A 93 10.43 9.89 2.77
N ALA A 94 10.63 9.61 1.48
CA ALA A 94 10.35 10.57 0.41
C ALA A 94 8.86 10.97 0.38
N TRP A 95 7.94 10.05 0.62
CA TRP A 95 6.50 10.34 0.71
C TRP A 95 6.17 11.27 1.87
N ILE A 96 6.74 11.03 3.05
CA ILE A 96 6.58 11.90 4.21
C ILE A 96 7.16 13.29 3.96
N GLU A 97 8.33 13.38 3.33
CA GLU A 97 8.94 14.68 2.98
C GLU A 97 8.08 15.45 1.97
N ARG A 98 7.55 14.77 0.94
CA ARG A 98 6.57 15.39 0.03
C ARG A 98 5.33 15.86 0.77
N TYR A 99 4.80 15.03 1.67
CA TYR A 99 3.63 15.38 2.48
C TYR A 99 3.88 16.61 3.37
N LYS A 100 5.06 16.72 3.96
CA LYS A 100 5.48 17.84 4.82
C LYS A 100 5.80 19.12 4.07
N HIS A 101 6.32 19.04 2.84
CA HIS A 101 6.96 20.19 2.17
C HIS A 101 6.35 20.59 0.81
N ALA A 102 5.38 19.85 0.27
CA ALA A 102 4.81 20.19 -1.03
C ALA A 102 4.15 21.58 -1.05
N PRO A 103 4.43 22.42 -2.07
CA PRO A 103 3.68 23.64 -2.33
C PRO A 103 2.18 23.33 -2.49
N SER A 104 1.33 24.26 -2.06
CA SER A 104 -0.13 24.11 -2.08
C SER A 104 -0.64 23.59 -3.43
N GLY A 105 -1.19 22.37 -3.45
CA GLY A 105 -1.85 21.77 -4.62
C GLY A 105 -1.30 20.42 -5.09
N LYS A 106 -0.04 20.07 -4.78
CA LYS A 106 0.58 18.78 -5.15
C LYS A 106 1.09 17.99 -3.95
N ARG A 107 0.20 17.81 -2.97
CA ARG A 107 0.50 17.10 -1.72
C ARG A 107 0.41 15.61 -2.00
N PHE A 108 1.56 14.92 -2.03
CA PHE A 108 1.68 13.45 -2.10
C PHE A 108 0.61 12.80 -3.00
N GLU A 109 0.98 12.52 -4.25
CA GLU A 109 0.02 12.17 -5.29
C GLU A 109 -0.19 10.65 -5.38
N LEU A 110 -1.28 10.22 -6.01
CA LEU A 110 -1.51 8.80 -6.29
C LEU A 110 -0.38 8.22 -7.17
N SER A 111 0.22 9.05 -8.03
CA SER A 111 1.39 8.70 -8.85
C SER A 111 2.59 8.28 -8.01
N ASP A 112 2.79 8.88 -6.83
CA ASP A 112 3.86 8.50 -5.90
C ASP A 112 3.66 7.06 -5.41
N VAL A 113 2.44 6.70 -5.04
CA VAL A 113 2.11 5.34 -4.59
C VAL A 113 2.23 4.33 -5.73
N LYS A 114 1.69 4.68 -6.91
CA LYS A 114 1.75 3.84 -8.11
C LYS A 114 3.18 3.63 -8.61
N SER A 115 4.09 4.57 -8.38
CA SER A 115 5.50 4.40 -8.75
C SER A 115 6.19 3.26 -8.00
N VAL A 116 5.68 2.90 -6.82
CA VAL A 116 6.23 1.82 -5.98
C VAL A 116 5.46 0.52 -6.16
N PHE A 117 4.13 0.55 -6.08
CA PHE A 117 3.30 -0.66 -6.11
C PHE A 117 2.65 -0.94 -7.47
N GLY A 118 2.90 -0.12 -8.49
CA GLY A 118 2.21 -0.20 -9.77
C GLY A 118 0.72 0.12 -9.66
N GLU A 119 -0.04 -0.32 -10.65
CA GLU A 119 -1.48 -0.04 -10.78
C GLU A 119 -2.36 -0.82 -9.81
N PHE A 120 -1.81 -1.80 -9.08
CA PHE A 120 -2.56 -2.73 -8.24
C PHE A 120 -2.39 -2.50 -6.73
N GLY A 121 -1.88 -1.33 -6.33
CA GLY A 121 -1.81 -0.96 -4.91
C GLY A 121 -3.20 -0.83 -4.27
N MET A 122 -3.35 -1.31 -3.03
CA MET A 122 -4.62 -1.28 -2.29
C MET A 122 -4.98 0.11 -1.78
N PHE A 123 -3.98 0.87 -1.33
CA PHE A 123 -4.17 2.14 -0.65
C PHE A 123 -3.86 3.30 -1.58
N CYS A 124 -4.67 4.36 -1.51
CA CYS A 124 -4.44 5.58 -2.27
C CYS A 124 -3.64 6.59 -1.45
N ASN A 125 -3.25 7.69 -2.08
CA ASN A 125 -2.48 8.73 -1.43
C ASN A 125 -3.18 9.33 -0.19
N LEU A 126 -4.51 9.38 -0.20
CA LEU A 126 -5.30 9.84 0.94
C LEU A 126 -5.15 8.91 2.16
N SER A 127 -5.09 7.58 1.96
CA SER A 127 -4.90 6.61 3.05
C SER A 127 -3.60 6.87 3.81
N TYR A 128 -2.48 7.06 3.10
CA TYR A 128 -1.21 7.40 3.75
C TYR A 128 -1.23 8.79 4.37
N ALA A 129 -1.87 9.78 3.73
CA ALA A 129 -2.00 11.12 4.30
C ALA A 129 -2.73 11.10 5.65
N MET A 130 -3.77 10.26 5.79
CA MET A 130 -4.49 10.06 7.05
C MET A 130 -3.63 9.34 8.08
N MET A 131 -2.89 8.30 7.68
CA MET A 131 -1.91 7.63 8.53
C MET A 131 -0.88 8.63 9.07
N PHE A 132 -0.21 9.39 8.19
CA PHE A 132 0.77 10.41 8.58
C PHE A 132 0.19 11.41 9.59
N TYR A 133 -1.00 11.93 9.29
CA TYR A 133 -1.69 12.84 10.19
C TYR A 133 -1.98 12.21 11.56
N GLY A 134 -2.48 10.97 11.57
CA GLY A 134 -2.77 10.20 12.78
C GLY A 134 -1.55 9.98 13.67
N TYR A 135 -0.37 9.77 13.08
CA TYR A 135 0.90 9.65 13.80
C TYR A 135 1.56 11.01 14.13
N GLY A 136 0.87 12.12 13.87
CA GLY A 136 1.30 13.47 14.24
C GLY A 136 2.26 14.13 13.26
N ILE A 137 2.43 13.57 12.06
CA ILE A 137 3.15 14.21 10.96
C ILE A 137 2.16 15.18 10.31
N LYS A 138 2.45 16.48 10.36
CA LYS A 138 1.57 17.52 9.81
C LYS A 138 1.99 17.90 8.38
N PRO A 139 1.04 18.19 7.48
CA PRO A 139 1.37 18.66 6.15
C PRO A 139 1.86 20.11 6.19
N ALA A 140 2.51 20.58 5.12
CA ALA A 140 2.86 21.99 4.96
C ALA A 140 1.64 22.89 5.24
N ALA A 141 1.84 23.93 6.06
CA ALA A 141 0.81 24.92 6.34
C ALA A 141 0.24 25.47 5.02
N ARG A 142 -1.09 25.51 4.91
CA ARG A 142 -1.73 26.21 3.80
C ARG A 142 -1.31 27.67 3.95
N HIS A 143 -0.53 28.21 3.00
CA HIS A 143 -0.42 29.66 2.87
C HIS A 143 -1.86 30.17 2.73
N GLN A 144 -2.36 30.84 3.77
CA GLN A 144 -3.62 31.56 3.73
C GLN A 144 -3.44 32.72 2.75
N ALA A 145 -3.68 32.47 1.47
CA ALA A 145 -4.10 33.53 0.55
C ALA A 145 -5.64 33.57 0.58
N LEU A 146 -6.17 33.90 1.76
CA LEU A 146 -7.54 34.38 1.90
C LEU A 146 -7.48 35.52 2.92
N THR A 147 -7.24 36.71 2.38
CA THR A 147 -7.68 37.96 2.98
C THR A 147 -7.88 38.99 1.87
N PRO A 148 -8.83 39.93 2.03
CA PRO A 148 -9.87 40.02 3.06
C PRO A 148 -11.22 39.44 2.59
#